data_AF-A0A5K1H926-F1
#
_entry.id   AF-A0A5K1H926-F1
#
_cell.length_a   1.000
_cell.length_b   1.000
_cell.length_c   1.000
_cell.angle_alpha   90.00
_cell.angle_beta   90.00
_cell.angle_gamma   90.00
#
_symmetry.space_group_name_H-M   'P 1'
#
loop_
_entity.id
_entity.type
_entity.pdbx_description
1 polymer ?
#
loop_
_entity_poly.entity_id
_entity_poly.type
_entity_poly.pdbx_seq_one_letter_code
_entity_poly.pdbx_strand_id
1 'polypeptide(L)'
;WVSVCRAYLVEARWHHAQQTPRLEEYLSNIWAAMTGPILLPAYFFLSQNIEEQAIQQLQSESDIINLSSMIVRLSADLQRSR
;
A
#
# COMPACT_ATOMS: atom_id res chain seq x y z
N TRP A 1 7.64 5.25 -1.99
CA TRP A 1 7.53 6.40 -1.08
C TRP A 1 6.65 7.52 -1.61
N VAL A 2 6.87 8.05 -2.82
CA VAL A 2 6.00 9.11 -3.41
C VAL A 2 4.51 8.70 -3.44
N SER A 3 4.22 7.45 -3.81
CA SER A 3 2.87 6.88 -3.80
C SER A 3 2.19 6.93 -2.42
N VAL A 4 2.93 6.60 -1.36
CA VAL A 4 2.46 6.67 0.03
C VAL A 4 2.13 8.09 0.44
N CYS A 5 3.03 9.03 0.17
CA CYS A 5 2.80 10.43 0.50
C CYS A 5 1.56 10.99 -0.21
N ARG A 6 1.35 10.58 -1.47
CA ARG A 6 0.14 10.94 -2.23
C ARG A 6 -1.13 10.39 -1.60
N ALA A 7 -1.11 9.13 -1.17
CA ALA A 7 -2.26 8.52 -0.52
C ALA A 7 -2.62 9.17 0.81
N TYR A 8 -1.62 9.49 1.64
CA TYR A 8 -1.85 10.25 2.87
C TYR A 8 -2.38 11.66 2.61
N LEU A 9 -1.95 12.32 1.53
CA LEU A 9 -2.50 13.62 1.16
C LEU A 9 -3.99 13.52 0.75
N VAL A 10 -4.39 12.44 0.08
CA VAL A 10 -5.79 12.18 -0.24
C VAL A 10 -6.60 11.96 1.04
N GLU A 11 -6.11 11.13 1.96
CA GLU A 11 -6.75 10.92 3.27
C GLU A 11 -6.89 12.23 4.06
N ALA A 12 -5.83 13.06 4.08
CA ALA A 12 -5.85 14.36 4.75
C ALA A 12 -6.89 15.32 4.14
N ARG A 13 -7.10 15.28 2.81
CA ARG A 13 -8.13 16.08 2.14
C ARG A 13 -9.53 15.62 2.51
N TRP A 14 -9.79 14.32 2.54
CA TRP A 14 -11.07 13.78 3.00
C TRP A 14 -11.37 14.21 4.43
N HIS A 15 -10.39 14.07 5.33
CA HIS A 15 -10.51 14.50 6.71
C HIS A 15 -10.80 16.01 6.84
N HIS A 16 -10.04 16.84 6.13
CA HIS A 16 -10.24 18.30 6.16
C HIS A 16 -11.61 18.72 5.62
N ALA A 17 -12.09 18.04 4.58
CA ALA A 17 -13.39 18.29 3.98
C ALA A 17 -14.56 17.64 4.74
N GLN A 18 -14.30 16.93 5.85
CA GLN A 18 -15.29 16.10 6.56
C GLN A 18 -16.04 15.13 5.65
N GLN A 19 -15.37 14.66 4.59
CA GLN A 19 -15.92 13.73 3.63
C GLN A 19 -15.57 12.31 4.05
N THR A 20 -16.59 11.47 4.20
CA THR A 20 -16.40 10.02 4.33
C THR A 20 -16.39 9.41 2.92
N PRO A 21 -15.26 8.89 2.43
CA PRO A 21 -15.21 8.24 1.13
C PRO A 21 -16.01 6.94 1.14
N ARG A 22 -16.38 6.45 -0.04
CA ARG A 22 -16.89 5.08 -0.16
C ARG A 22 -15.76 4.09 0.15
N LEU A 23 -16.13 2.90 0.62
CA LEU A 23 -15.15 1.86 0.94
C LEU A 23 -14.23 1.54 -0.25
N GLU A 24 -14.78 1.45 -1.46
CA GLU A 24 -14.03 1.20 -2.69
C GLU A 24 -13.00 2.30 -2.99
N GLU A 25 -13.39 3.58 -2.81
CA GLU A 25 -12.50 4.73 -3.01
C GLU A 25 -11.36 4.72 -2.00
N TYR A 26 -11.67 4.46 -0.73
CA TYR A 26 -10.69 4.31 0.34
C TYR A 26 -9.68 3.19 0.03
N LEU A 27 -10.19 2.00 -0.32
CA LEU A 27 -9.34 0.84 -0.65
C LEU A 27 -8.49 1.06 -1.89
N SER A 28 -9.01 1.76 -2.91
CA SER A 28 -8.23 2.09 -4.11
C SER A 28 -7.05 3.02 -3.81
N ASN A 29 -7.22 3.98 -2.88
CA ASN A 29 -6.17 4.89 -2.45
C ASN A 29 -5.07 4.15 -1.67
N ILE A 30 -5.45 3.16 -0.86
CA ILE A 30 -4.51 2.29 -0.13
C ILE A 30 -3.72 1.43 -1.10
N TRP A 31 -4.38 0.82 -2.09
CA TRP A 31 -3.72 0.00 -3.09
C TRP A 31 -2.63 0.80 -3.82
N ALA A 32 -2.97 1.99 -4.33
CA ALA A 32 -2.00 2.86 -5.00
C ALA A 32 -0.79 3.23 -4.10
N ALA A 33 -0.94 3.22 -2.78
CA ALA A 33 0.10 3.61 -1.83
C ALA A 33 1.14 2.51 -1.57
N MET A 34 0.69 1.24 -1.49
CA MET A 34 1.38 0.20 -0.72
C MET A 34 2.28 -0.74 -1.53
N THR A 35 2.29 -0.64 -2.85
CA THR A 35 3.17 -1.46 -3.71
C THR A 35 4.65 -1.14 -3.44
N GLY A 36 5.02 0.14 -3.37
CA GLY A 36 6.42 0.56 -3.21
C GLY A 36 7.08 0.24 -1.85
N PRO A 37 6.41 0.46 -0.70
CA PRO A 37 7.01 0.24 0.63
C PRO A 37 7.22 -1.22 1.01
N ILE A 38 6.50 -2.16 0.41
CA ILE A 38 6.64 -3.60 0.68
C ILE A 38 7.73 -4.22 -0.20
N LEU A 39 7.78 -3.81 -1.47
CA LEU A 39 8.78 -4.29 -2.44
C LEU A 39 10.22 -3.91 -2.06
N LEU A 40 10.45 -2.70 -1.55
CA LEU A 40 11.80 -2.22 -1.25
C LEU A 40 12.50 -3.04 -0.14
N PRO A 41 11.89 -3.26 1.03
CA PRO A 41 12.50 -4.06 2.08
C PRO A 41 12.62 -5.54 1.69
N ALA A 42 11.61 -6.10 1.03
CA ALA A 42 11.69 -7.48 0.50
C ALA A 42 12.90 -7.63 -0.44
N TYR A 43 13.12 -6.65 -1.31
CA TYR A 43 14.30 -6.61 -2.17
C TYR A 43 15.61 -6.53 -1.38
N PHE A 44 15.72 -5.64 -0.39
CA PHE A 44 16.95 -5.50 0.40
C PHE A 44 17.26 -6.69 1.31
N PHE A 45 16.25 -7.36 1.86
CA PHE A 45 16.46 -8.46 2.82
C PHE A 45 16.52 -9.85 2.17
N LEU A 46 15.99 -10.03 0.95
CA LEU A 46 15.99 -11.32 0.24
C LEU A 46 17.08 -11.39 -0.87
N SER A 47 17.81 -10.31 -1.13
CA SER A 47 18.77 -10.17 -2.26
C SER A 47 20.16 -10.75 -2.03
N GLN A 48 20.27 -12.04 -1.67
CA GLN A 48 21.54 -12.72 -1.94
C GLN A 48 21.77 -12.90 -3.45
N ASN A 49 20.72 -12.95 -4.30
CA ASN A 49 20.79 -12.97 -5.77
C ASN A 49 19.40 -12.68 -6.42
N ILE A 50 18.89 -11.45 -6.37
CA ILE A 50 17.62 -11.12 -7.06
C ILE A 50 17.93 -10.50 -8.42
N GLU A 51 17.62 -11.23 -9.49
CA GLU A 51 17.68 -10.73 -10.87
C GLU A 51 16.62 -9.64 -11.10
N GLU A 52 16.92 -8.66 -11.94
CA GLU A 52 16.00 -7.56 -12.28
C GLU A 52 14.64 -8.07 -12.79
N GLN A 53 14.63 -9.22 -13.45
CA GLN A 53 13.44 -9.92 -13.91
C GLN A 53 12.55 -10.40 -12.75
N ALA A 54 13.13 -10.87 -11.65
CA ALA A 54 12.37 -11.25 -10.46
C ALA A 54 11.75 -10.03 -9.77
N ILE A 55 12.40 -8.85 -9.84
CA ILE A 55 11.81 -7.60 -9.35
C ILE A 55 10.62 -7.20 -10.22
N GLN A 56 10.77 -7.26 -11.54
CA GLN A 56 9.69 -6.96 -12.48
C GLN A 56 8.54 -7.95 -12.33
N GLN A 57 8.84 -9.23 -12.10
CA GLN A 57 7.85 -10.25 -11.77
C GLN A 57 7.15 -9.95 -10.46
N LEU A 58 7.86 -9.55 -9.39
CA LEU A 58 7.24 -9.19 -8.12
C LEU A 58 6.39 -7.92 -8.22
N GLN A 59 6.80 -6.96 -9.07
CA GLN A 59 5.98 -5.80 -9.42
C GLN A 59 4.74 -6.19 -10.24
N SER A 60 4.83 -7.24 -11.06
CA SER A 60 3.72 -7.78 -11.85
C SER A 60 2.81 -8.72 -11.04
N GLU A 61 3.34 -9.43 -10.04
CA GLU A 61 2.63 -10.22 -9.04
C GLU A 61 2.01 -9.29 -8.01
N SER A 62 1.14 -8.44 -8.52
CA SER A 62 0.52 -7.37 -7.76
C SER A 62 -0.34 -7.92 -6.63
N ASP A 63 -0.97 -9.08 -6.84
CA ASP A 63 -2.06 -9.56 -5.99
C ASP A 63 -1.60 -9.90 -4.57
N ILE A 64 -0.49 -10.60 -4.39
CA ILE A 64 0.00 -10.97 -3.05
C ILE A 64 0.40 -9.72 -2.26
N ILE A 65 1.08 -8.78 -2.93
CA ILE A 65 1.51 -7.52 -2.32
C ILE A 65 0.29 -6.67 -1.95
N ASN A 66 -0.70 -6.59 -2.84
CA ASN A 66 -1.92 -5.81 -2.65
C ASN A 66 -2.76 -6.40 -1.51
N LEU A 67 -2.98 -7.72 -1.51
CA LEU A 67 -3.73 -8.42 -0.47
C LEU A 67 -3.05 -8.28 0.89
N SER A 68 -1.73 -8.44 0.95
CA SER A 68 -0.96 -8.25 2.18
C SER A 68 -1.06 -6.81 2.70
N SER A 69 -1.00 -5.84 1.78
CA SER A 69 -1.19 -4.42 2.10
C SER A 69 -2.57 -4.12 2.67
N MET A 70 -3.62 -4.71 2.08
CA MET A 70 -4.99 -4.57 2.56
C MET A 70 -5.15 -5.14 3.97
N ILE A 71 -4.63 -6.34 4.24
CA ILE A 71 -4.70 -6.95 5.57
C ILE A 71 -4.05 -6.05 6.63
N VAL A 72 -2.84 -5.55 6.36
CA VAL A 72 -2.12 -4.67 7.29
C VAL A 72 -2.92 -3.40 7.55
N ARG A 73 -3.46 -2.76 6.51
CA ARG A 73 -4.22 -1.53 6.66
C ARG A 73 -5.53 -1.74 7.44
N LEU A 74 -6.33 -2.72 7.04
CA LEU A 74 -7.61 -3.02 7.70
C LEU A 74 -7.40 -3.39 9.17
N SER A 75 -6.32 -4.12 9.49
CA SER A 75 -5.98 -4.45 10.88
C SER A 75 -5.63 -3.21 11.69
N ALA A 76 -4.84 -2.29 11.11
CA ALA A 76 -4.49 -1.03 11.76
C ALA A 76 -5.70 -0.11 11.95
N ASP A 77 -6.63 -0.08 10.99
CA ASP A 77 -7.86 0.70 11.08
C ASP A 77 -8.79 0.14 12.16
N LEU A 78 -8.95 -1.19 12.23
CA LEU A 78 -9.72 -1.86 13.29
C LEU A 78 -9.16 -1.56 14.69
N GLN A 79 -7.83 -1.46 14.81
CA GLN A 79 -7.20 -1.10 16.08
C GLN A 79 -7.47 0.35 16.47
N ARG A 80 -7.53 1.28 15.50
CA ARG A 80 -7.82 2.69 15.74
C ARG A 80 -9.30 3.00 15.92
N SER A 81 -10.19 2.12 15.49
CA SER A 81 -11.65 2.28 15.68
C SER A 81 -12.14 1.85 17.07
N ARG A 82 -11.26 1.31 17.92
CA ARG A 82 -11.53 1.00 19.33
C ARG A 82 -11.12 2.16 20.21
#